data_AF-A0A0R1GPA4-F1
#
_entry.id   AF-A0A0R1GPA4-F1
#
_cell.length_a   1.000
_cell.length_b   1.000
_cell.length_c   1.000
_cell.angle_alpha   90.00
_cell.angle_beta   90.00
_cell.angle_gamma   90.00
#
_symmetry.space_group_name_H-M   'P 1'
#
loop_
_entity.id
_entity.type
_entity.pdbx_description
1 polymer ?
#
loop_
_entity_poly.entity_id
_entity_poly.type
_entity_poly.pdbx_seq_one_letter_code
_entity_poly.pdbx_strand_id
1 'polypeptide(L)' 'MDNVATVTQEEMMKLVSLFRKNGFRGEYDTIEHSEAGGDEYNVIMVDEKTGVKGLFTANLAENTINFQHVIVD' A
#
# COMPACT_ATOMS: atom_id res chain seq x y z
N MET A 1 -23.83 1.76 -5.67
CA MET A 1 -22.78 0.99 -4.98
C MET A 1 -21.62 1.02 -5.93
N ASP A 2 -20.73 2.00 -5.76
CA ASP A 2 -19.54 2.10 -6.59
C ASP A 2 -18.70 0.86 -6.31
N ASN A 3 -18.50 0.05 -7.35
CA ASN A 3 -17.57 -1.07 -7.31
C ASN A 3 -16.18 -0.46 -7.16
N VAL A 4 -15.70 -0.29 -5.93
CA VAL A 4 -14.26 -0.15 -5.69
C VAL A 4 -13.63 -1.39 -6.30
N ALA A 5 -12.91 -1.21 -7.40
CA ALA A 5 -12.27 -2.32 -8.10
C ALA A 5 -11.41 -3.09 -7.09
N THR A 6 -11.59 -4.40 -7.01
CA THR A 6 -10.78 -5.23 -6.12
C THR A 6 -9.37 -5.30 -6.66
N VAL A 7 -8.38 -5.01 -5.80
CA VAL A 7 -6.96 -5.13 -6.16
C VAL A 7 -6.67 -6.57 -6.57
N THR A 8 -6.11 -6.74 -7.76
CA THR A 8 -5.76 -8.05 -8.31
C THR A 8 -4.52 -8.62 -7.64
N GLN A 9 -4.31 -9.95 -7.77
CA GLN A 9 -3.10 -10.59 -7.27
C GLN A 9 -1.83 -10.07 -7.96
N GLU A 10 -1.92 -9.68 -9.23
CA GLU A 10 -0.78 -9.13 -9.97
C GLU A 10 -0.38 -7.76 -9.40
N GLU A 11 -1.34 -6.87 -9.16
CA GLU A 11 -1.12 -5.56 -8.54
C GLU A 11 -0.57 -5.72 -7.11
N MET A 12 -1.13 -6.64 -6.33
CA MET A 12 -0.62 -6.96 -5.00
C MET A 12 0.85 -7.40 -5.05
N MET A 13 1.23 -8.28 -5.96
CA MET A 13 2.64 -8.70 -6.11
C MET A 13 3.55 -7.54 -6.52
N LYS A 14 3.09 -6.66 -7.43
CA LYS A 14 3.84 -5.46 -7.83
C LYS A 14 4.04 -4.50 -6.66
N LEU A 15 3.00 -4.25 -5.86
CA LEU A 15 3.06 -3.39 -4.67
C LEU A 15 4.03 -3.98 -3.65
N VAL A 16 3.90 -5.26 -3.30
CA VAL A 16 4.81 -5.92 -2.35
C VAL A 16 6.27 -5.83 -2.84
N SER A 17 6.50 -6.01 -4.15
CA SER A 17 7.82 -5.83 -4.74
C SER A 17 8.33 -4.40 -4.60
N LEU A 18 7.49 -3.40 -4.87
CA LEU A 18 7.83 -1.98 -4.77
C LEU A 18 8.23 -1.58 -3.34
N PHE A 19 7.42 -1.97 -2.34
CA PHE A 19 7.72 -1.70 -0.94
C PHE A 19 9.01 -2.37 -0.46
N ARG A 20 9.20 -3.65 -0.80
CA ARG A 20 10.44 -4.38 -0.46
C ARG A 20 11.69 -3.75 -1.06
N LYS A 21 11.62 -3.28 -2.32
CA LYS A 21 12.73 -2.59 -2.99
C LYS A 21 13.10 -1.27 -2.29
N ASN A 22 12.13 -0.61 -1.67
CA ASN A 22 12.33 0.62 -0.91
C ASN A 22 12.65 0.39 0.57
N GLY A 23 12.89 -0.87 0.97
CA GLY A 23 13.31 -1.21 2.34
C GLY A 23 12.18 -1.34 3.35
N PHE A 24 10.93 -1.13 2.95
CA PHE A 24 9.78 -1.39 3.80
C PHE A 24 9.51 -2.89 3.87
N ARG A 25 9.43 -3.41 5.10
CA ARG A 25 9.19 -4.83 5.38
C ARG A 25 8.21 -4.94 6.53
N GLY A 26 7.23 -5.81 6.37
CA GLY A 26 6.09 -5.85 7.27
C GLY A 26 4.97 -6.73 6.74
N GLU A 27 3.90 -6.76 7.52
CA GLU A 27 2.64 -7.39 7.16
C GLU A 27 1.72 -6.36 6.50
N TYR A 28 1.09 -6.74 5.40
CA TYR A 28 0.14 -5.88 4.67
C TYR A 28 -1.26 -6.18 5.22
N ASP A 29 -1.85 -5.22 5.91
CA ASP A 29 -3.16 -5.36 6.54
C ASP A 29 -4.28 -5.00 5.56
N THR A 30 -4.10 -3.94 4.77
CA THR A 30 -5.09 -3.49 3.77
C THR A 30 -4.38 -2.96 2.54
N ILE A 31 -4.90 -3.32 1.37
CA ILE A 31 -4.47 -2.80 0.07
C ILE A 31 -5.73 -2.53 -0.76
N GLU A 32 -5.91 -1.29 -1.18
CA GLU A 32 -7.07 -0.87 -1.98
C GLU A 32 -6.66 0.18 -3.01
N HIS A 33 -7.44 0.33 -4.08
CA HIS A 33 -7.25 1.46 -5.00
C HIS A 33 -7.58 2.78 -4.30
N SER A 34 -6.81 3.82 -4.60
CA SER A 34 -7.14 5.19 -4.23
C SER A 34 -8.43 5.63 -4.93
N GLU A 35 -9.22 6.49 -4.28
CA GLU A 35 -10.42 7.10 -4.89
C GLU A 35 -10.08 7.96 -6.12
N ALA A 36 -8.83 8.38 -6.26
CA ALA A 36 -8.32 9.07 -7.45
C ALA A 36 -8.31 8.19 -8.71
N GLY A 37 -8.39 6.87 -8.56
CA GLY A 37 -8.37 5.88 -9.65
C GLY A 37 -6.99 5.66 -10.27
N GLY A 38 -6.91 4.72 -11.20
CA GLY A 38 -5.66 4.38 -11.91
C GLY A 38 -4.71 3.52 -11.09
N ASP A 39 -3.41 3.78 -11.22
CA ASP A 39 -2.31 3.02 -10.60
C ASP A 39 -1.95 3.51 -9.17
N GLU A 40 -2.85 4.24 -8.51
CA GLU A 40 -2.70 4.68 -7.12
C GLU A 40 -3.41 3.76 -6.14
N TYR A 41 -2.72 3.45 -5.03
CA TYR A 41 -3.16 2.49 -4.03
C TYR A 41 -2.94 3.04 -2.63
N ASN A 42 -3.91 2.81 -1.74
CA ASN A 42 -3.73 2.95 -0.31
C ASN A 42 -3.26 1.61 0.26
N VAL A 43 -2.17 1.65 1.01
CA VAL A 43 -1.55 0.48 1.61
C VAL A 43 -1.38 0.72 3.10
N ILE A 44 -1.98 -0.16 3.90
CA ILE A 44 -1.77 -0.23 5.33
C ILE A 44 -0.80 -1.36 5.61
N MET A 45 0.31 -1.04 6.25
CA MET A 45 1.35 -2.01 6.60
C MET A 45 1.74 -1.88 8.07
N VAL A 46 2.04 -3.01 8.70
CA VAL A 46 2.64 -3.09 10.03
C VAL A 46 4.14 -3.37 9.86
N ASP A 47 4.97 -2.43 10.28
CA ASP A 47 6.43 -2.56 10.20
C ASP A 47 6.94 -3.74 11.05
N GLU A 48 7.79 -4.59 10.45
CA GLU A 48 8.23 -5.84 11.09
C GLU A 48 9.11 -5.63 12.34
N LYS A 49 9.76 -4.46 12.47
CA LYS A 49 10.73 -4.19 13.54
C LYS A 49 10.10 -3.49 14.73
N THR A 50 9.19 -2.57 14.44
CA THR A 50 8.59 -1.66 15.43
C THR A 50 7.17 -2.07 15.79
N GLY A 51 6.51 -2.89 14.96
CA GLY A 51 5.09 -3.21 15.09
C GLY A 51 4.18 -2.01 14.80
N VAL A 52 4.72 -0.91 14.30
CA VAL A 52 3.96 0.32 14.04
C VAL A 52 3.18 0.16 12.74
N LYS A 53 1.88 0.47 12.81
CA LYS A 53 0.97 0.47 11.66
C LYS A 53 1.04 1.82 10.95
N GLY A 54 1.29 1.82 9.64
CA GLY A 54 1.38 3.03 8.83
C GLY A 54 0.47 2.96 7.61
N LEU A 55 -0.14 4.11 7.27
CA LEU A 55 -0.81 4.32 5.99
C LEU A 55 0.17 4.89 4.96
N PHE A 56 0.16 4.31 3.78
CA PHE A 56 0.98 4.72 2.64
C PHE A 56 0.09 4.89 1.41
N THR A 57 0.46 5.84 0.55
CA THR A 57 -0.04 5.91 -0.82
C THR A 57 1.08 5.45 -1.76
N ALA A 58 0.80 4.48 -2.61
CA ALA A 58 1.73 3.96 -3.60
C ALA A 58 1.20 4.19 -5.01
N ASN A 59 2.10 4.50 -5.95
CA ASN A 59 1.77 4.58 -7.37
C ASN A 59 2.61 3.57 -8.15
N LEU A 60 1.97 2.60 -8.80
CA LEU A 60 2.67 1.55 -9.57
C LEU A 60 3.23 2.05 -10.90
N ALA A 61 2.59 3.03 -11.55
CA ALA A 61 3.10 3.62 -12.79
C ALA A 61 4.36 4.45 -12.54
N GLU A 62 4.37 5.22 -11.46
CA GLU A 62 5.48 6.10 -11.08
C GLU A 62 6.53 5.42 -10.21
N ASN A 63 6.24 4.22 -9.68
CA ASN A 63 7.08 3.48 -8.73
C ASN A 63 7.41 4.30 -7.46
N THR A 64 6.43 5.05 -6.95
CA THR A 64 6.58 5.90 -5.76
C THR A 64 5.84 5.33 -4.56
N ILE A 65 6.35 5.60 -3.36
CA ILE A 65 5.70 5.32 -2.08
C ILE A 65 5.76 6.60 -1.26
N ASN A 66 4.60 7.07 -0.81
CA ASN A 66 4.45 8.21 0.05
C ASN A 66 3.87 7.76 1.39
N PHE A 67 4.62 7.98 2.47
CA PHE A 67 4.09 7.79 3.81
C PHE A 67 3.08 8.89 4.14
N GLN A 68 1.93 8.51 4.68
CA GLN A 68 0.87 9.44 5.07
C GLN A 68 0.94 9.73 6.57
N HIS A 69 0.59 8.76 7.40
CA HIS A 69 0.63 8.87 8.85
C HIS A 69 0.66 7.50 9.53
N VAL A 70 1.04 7.49 10.80
CA VAL A 70 0.91 6.32 11.68
C VAL A 70 -0.55 6.14 12.05
N ILE A 71 -1.05 4.91 11.97
CA ILE A 71 -2.37 4.54 12.47
C ILE A 71 -2.21 4.14 13.93
N VAL A 72 -2.88 4.88 14.80
CA VAL A 72 -2.96 4.62 16.23
C VAL A 72 -4.40 4.21 16.52
N ASP A 73 -4.60 2.99 17.03
CA ASP A 73 -5.90 2.51 17.50
C ASP A 73 -6.38 3.29 18.74
#